data_AF-A0A662HXM9-F1
#
_entry.id   AF-A0A662HXM9-F1
#
_cell.length_a   1.000
_cell.length_b   1.000
_cell.length_c   1.000
_cell.angle_alpha   90.00
_cell.angle_beta   90.00
_cell.angle_gamma   90.00
#
_symmetry.space_group_name_H-M   'P 1'
#
loop_
_entity.id
_entity.type
_entity.pdbx_description
1 polymer ?
#
loop_
_entity_poly.entity_id
_entity_poly.type
_entity_poly.pdbx_seq_one_letter_code
_entity_poly.pdbx_strand_id
1 'polypeptide(L)' 'YKINREGRVEEANIITPTAQNYKNMEADVAAYVAKLRGEKSGEELKFEVEKLVRAYDPCISCSARFFREH' A
#
# COMPACT_ATOMS: atom_id res chain seq x y z
N TYR A 1 -9.07 -18.96 5.38
CA TYR A 1 -8.35 -20.23 5.26
C TYR A 1 -9.33 -21.35 4.99
N LYS A 2 -8.91 -22.37 4.26
CA LYS A 2 -9.60 -23.66 4.12
C LYS A 2 -8.80 -24.70 4.91
N ILE A 3 -9.46 -25.46 5.77
CA ILE A 3 -8.82 -26.41 6.70
C ILE A 3 -9.42 -27.80 6.48
N ASN A 4 -8.55 -28.81 6.39
CA ASN A 4 -8.95 -30.20 6.21
C ASN A 4 -9.43 -30.85 7.53
N ARG A 5 -9.92 -32.09 7.46
CA ARG A 5 -10.43 -32.83 8.63
C ARG A 5 -9.37 -33.15 9.70
N GLU A 6 -8.09 -33.09 9.34
CA GLU A 6 -6.95 -33.32 10.24
C GLU A 6 -6.43 -32.00 10.86
N GLY A 7 -7.08 -30.86 10.56
CA GLY A 7 -6.69 -29.55 11.07
C GLY A 7 -5.59 -28.84 10.28
N ARG A 8 -5.23 -29.31 9.07
CA ARG A 8 -4.20 -28.69 8.22
C ARG A 8 -4.79 -27.62 7.28
N VAL A 9 -4.04 -26.55 7.05
CA VAL A 9 -4.41 -25.50 6.10
C VAL A 9 -4.19 -26.00 4.66
N GLU A 10 -5.24 -26.05 3.86
CA GLU A 10 -5.20 -26.38 2.43
C GLU A 10 -5.08 -25.13 1.57
N GLU A 11 -5.74 -24.03 1.97
CA GLU A 11 -5.75 -22.78 1.21
C GLU A 11 -5.78 -21.57 2.13
N ALA A 12 -5.14 -20.48 1.72
CA ALA A 12 -5.12 -19.21 2.40
C ALA A 12 -5.24 -18.06 1.39
N ASN A 13 -6.21 -17.18 1.62
CA ASN A 13 -6.27 -15.88 0.96
C ASN A 13 -6.20 -14.81 2.04
N ILE A 14 -5.18 -13.96 2.00
CA ILE A 14 -4.92 -12.94 3.01
C ILE A 14 -4.80 -11.59 2.30
N ILE A 15 -5.76 -10.71 2.56
CA ILE A 15 -5.77 -9.36 2.02
C ILE A 15 -5.40 -8.42 3.16
N THR A 16 -4.26 -7.74 3.06
CA THR A 16 -3.76 -6.88 4.13
C THR A 16 -4.32 -5.45 4.06
N PRO A 17 -4.40 -4.71 5.18
CA PRO A 17 -4.92 -3.35 5.19
C PRO A 17 -4.18 -2.41 4.21
N THR A 18 -2.86 -2.51 4.15
CA THR A 18 -2.05 -1.74 3.18
C THR A 18 -2.43 -2.07 1.74
N ALA A 19 -2.67 -3.35 1.42
CA ALA A 19 -3.07 -3.76 0.08
C ALA A 19 -4.43 -3.16 -0.34
N GLN A 20 -5.35 -3.03 0.61
CA GLN A 20 -6.66 -2.41 0.39
C GLN A 20 -6.54 -0.88 0.19
N ASN A 21 -5.60 -0.24 0.89
CA ASN A 21 -5.40 1.21 0.85
C ASN A 21 -4.63 1.71 -0.38
N TYR A 22 -3.97 0.85 -1.15
CA TYR A 22 -3.16 1.27 -2.30
C TYR A 22 -3.93 2.16 -3.28
N LYS A 23 -5.15 1.76 -3.65
CA LYS A 23 -5.95 2.50 -4.62
C LYS A 23 -6.31 3.90 -4.13
N ASN A 24 -6.59 4.05 -2.83
CA ASN A 24 -6.89 5.34 -2.24
C ASN A 24 -5.63 6.20 -2.16
N MET A 25 -4.51 5.62 -1.76
CA MET A 25 -3.22 6.31 -1.72
C MET A 25 -2.82 6.85 -3.09
N GLU A 26 -2.99 6.06 -4.16
CA GLU A 26 -2.72 6.51 -5.54
C GLU A 26 -3.63 7.67 -5.96
N ALA A 27 -4.93 7.56 -5.68
CA ALA A 27 -5.89 8.62 -6.00
C ALA A 27 -5.59 9.92 -5.23
N ASP A 28 -5.24 9.80 -3.95
CA ASP A 28 -4.92 10.95 -3.10
C ASP A 28 -3.60 11.61 -3.51
N VAL A 29 -2.58 10.84 -3.88
CA VAL A 29 -1.32 11.38 -4.43
C VAL A 29 -1.58 12.17 -5.71
N ALA A 30 -2.39 11.62 -6.63
CA ALA A 30 -2.74 12.32 -7.87
C ALA A 30 -3.48 13.64 -7.59
N ALA A 31 -4.48 13.61 -6.71
CA ALA A 31 -5.24 14.79 -6.31
C ALA A 31 -4.36 15.84 -5.61
N TYR A 32 -3.46 15.40 -4.74
CA TYR A 32 -2.60 16.29 -3.95
C TYR A 32 -1.52 16.96 -4.81
N VAL A 33 -0.88 16.22 -5.72
CA VAL A 33 0.06 16.78 -6.70
C VAL A 33 -0.64 17.77 -7.62
N ALA A 34 -1.84 17.44 -8.12
CA ALA A 34 -2.61 18.35 -8.96
C ALA A 34 -2.92 19.68 -8.25
N LYS A 35 -3.24 19.62 -6.95
CA LYS A 35 -3.51 20.81 -6.12
C LYS A 35 -2.28 21.69 -5.90
N LEU A 36 -1.10 21.10 -5.71
CA LEU A 36 0.12 21.83 -5.37
C LEU A 36 0.95 22.24 -6.60
N ARG A 37 0.59 21.77 -7.79
CA ARG A 37 1.32 22.02 -9.03
C ARG A 37 1.32 23.51 -9.36
N GLY A 38 2.52 24.09 -9.47
CA GLY A 38 2.71 25.52 -9.75
C GLY A 38 2.98 26.38 -8.51
N GLU A 39 2.72 25.86 -7.31
CA GLU A 39 3.05 26.51 -6.03
C GLU A 39 4.39 26.01 -5.46
N LYS A 40 4.81 24.79 -5.85
CA LYS A 40 5.98 24.09 -5.32
C LYS A 40 6.90 23.60 -6.43
N SER A 41 8.19 23.58 -6.15
CA SER A 41 9.18 22.91 -6.99
C SER A 41 8.99 21.39 -7.01
N GLY A 42 9.64 20.70 -7.96
CA GLY A 42 9.56 19.24 -8.04
C GLY A 42 10.06 18.52 -6.79
N GLU A 43 11.09 19.05 -6.13
CA GLU A 43 11.64 18.47 -4.89
C GLU A 43 10.68 18.64 -3.71
N GLU A 44 10.05 19.81 -3.60
CA GLU A 44 9.02 20.06 -2.58
C GLU A 44 7.78 19.18 -2.81
N LEU A 45 7.34 19.02 -4.06
CA LEU A 45 6.24 18.12 -4.41
C LEU A 45 6.56 16.67 -4.04
N LYS A 46 7.79 16.21 -4.33
CA LYS A 46 8.25 14.88 -3.91
C LYS A 46 8.16 14.73 -2.39
N PHE A 47 8.67 15.70 -1.63
CA PHE A 47 8.62 15.67 -0.17
C PHE A 47 7.18 15.64 0.37
N GLU A 48 6.28 16.40 -0.24
CA GLU A 48 4.84 16.39 0.10
C GLU A 48 4.19 15.02 -0.17
N VAL A 49 4.48 14.41 -1.31
CA VAL A 49 3.99 13.06 -1.65
C VAL A 49 4.51 12.03 -0.64
N GLU A 50 5.78 12.10 -0.25
CA GLU A 50 6.32 11.17 0.74
C GLU A 50 5.64 11.31 2.11
N LYS A 51 5.29 12.53 2.53
CA LYS A 51 4.50 12.76 3.76
C LYS A 51 3.12 12.12 3.66
N LEU A 52 2.43 12.31 2.53
CA LEU A 52 1.11 11.74 2.29
C LEU A 52 1.15 10.21 2.33
N VAL A 53 2.12 9.60 1.64
CA VAL A 53 2.32 8.14 1.68
C VAL A 53 2.57 7.66 3.11
N ARG A 54 3.40 8.35 3.91
CA ARG A 54 3.63 8.00 5.33
C ARG A 54 2.40 8.18 6.23
N ALA A 55 1.48 9.10 5.88
CA ALA A 55 0.24 9.30 6.63
C ALA A 55 -0.72 8.10 6.55
N TYR A 56 -0.57 7.27 5.51
CA TYR A 56 -1.28 6.01 5.36
C TYR A 56 -0.67 4.84 6.15
N ASP A 57 0.44 5.07 6.85
CA ASP A 57 1.24 4.06 7.58
C ASP A 57 1.47 2.76 6.78
N PRO A 58 2.04 2.84 5.56
CA PRO A 58 2.12 1.69 4.69
C PRO A 58 3.24 0.73 5.13
N CYS A 59 2.86 -0.45 5.62
CA CYS A 59 3.79 -1.57 5.71
C CYS A 59 3.97 -2.25 4.34
N ILE A 60 5.03 -1.87 3.59
CA ILE A 60 5.33 -2.46 2.26
C ILE A 60 5.53 -3.98 2.35
N SER A 61 6.27 -4.46 3.35
CA SER A 61 6.49 -5.91 3.57
C SER A 61 5.19 -6.68 3.78
N CYS A 62 4.19 -6.06 4.40
CA CYS A 62 2.87 -6.64 4.65
C CYS A 62 1.97 -6.60 3.41
N SER A 63 2.24 -5.69 2.47
CA SER A 63 1.33 -5.36 1.38
C SER A 63 1.37 -6.36 0.22
N ALA A 64 2.54 -6.91 -0.11
CA ALA A 64 2.73 -7.76 -1.29
C ALA A 64 3.13 -9.20 -0.98
N ARG A 65 3.18 -9.59 0.31
CA ARG A 65 3.57 -10.93 0.85
C ARG A 65 4.30 -11.79 -0.20
N PHE A 66 5.60 -11.58 -0.37
CA PHE A 66 6.41 -12.40 -1.26
C PHE A 66 6.69 -13.75 -0.60
N PHE A 67 6.14 -14.83 -1.14
CA PHE A 67 6.61 -16.18 -0.86
C PHE A 67 7.68 -16.52 -1.91
N ARG A 68 8.95 -16.64 -1.49
CA ARG A 68 10.01 -17.26 -2.31
C ARG A 68 10.22 -18.67 -1.77
N GLU A 69 9.86 -19.67 -2.57
CA GLU A 69 10.28 -21.05 -2.36
C GLU A 69 11.65 -21.26 -3.05
N HIS A 70 12.55 -21.98 -2.37
CA HIS A 70 13.82 -22.47 -2.92
C HIS A 70 13.62 -23.89 -3.44
#